data_AF-A0A7S3ZCL2-F1
#
_entry.id   AF-A0A7S3ZCL2-F1
#
_cell.length_a   1.000
_cell.length_b   1.000
_cell.length_c   1.000
_cell.angle_alpha   90.00
_cell.angle_beta   90.00
_cell.angle_gamma   90.00
#
_symmetry.space_group_name_H-M   'P 1'
#
loop_
_entity.id
_entity.type
_entity.pdbx_description
1 polymer ?
#
loop_
_entity_poly.entity_id
_entity_poly.type
_entity_poly.pdbx_seq_one_letter_code
_entity_poly.pdbx_strand_id
1 'polypeptide(L)'
;SKKDMSALTQRMSEYRSILGVNKTHLLGTFVDNHDNPRFLSESSDSQLLSSAVVFSLMAEGIPIVYYGTEQYFSGADDPYCRERLWARGAYSNTTKLYRDIRILNDLRAKTQLWNQPMIDHATDGSFYAFSRGPVLTALTNEGSSSGKLSRVVSSHPYNIGDVVCNAFYPTDCVKVTDQGVIIELIDGESKVFLPQQQLLTL
;
A
#
# COMPACT_ATOMS: atom_id res chain seq x y z
N SER A 1 -1.34 -14.76 14.31
CA SER A 1 -2.74 -14.62 13.85
C SER A 1 -2.85 -13.40 12.95
N LYS A 2 -3.70 -13.43 11.92
CA LYS A 2 -3.97 -12.25 11.07
C LYS A 2 -4.46 -11.11 11.97
N LYS A 3 -3.88 -9.91 11.82
CA LYS A 3 -4.25 -8.72 12.58
C LYS A 3 -5.38 -8.01 11.84
N ASP A 4 -6.44 -7.64 12.54
CA ASP A 4 -7.60 -6.95 11.99
C ASP A 4 -7.20 -5.62 11.32
N MET A 5 -7.65 -5.38 10.08
CA MET A 5 -7.31 -4.15 9.35
C MET A 5 -7.89 -2.88 10.00
N SER A 6 -8.94 -3.00 10.81
CA SER A 6 -9.48 -1.88 11.59
C SER A 6 -8.51 -1.35 12.64
N ALA A 7 -7.53 -2.15 13.09
CA ALA A 7 -6.48 -1.66 13.99
C ALA A 7 -5.62 -0.56 13.32
N LEU A 8 -5.44 -0.64 12.00
CA LEU A 8 -4.69 0.34 11.22
C LEU A 8 -5.45 1.67 11.16
N THR A 9 -6.76 1.63 10.88
CA THR A 9 -7.61 2.83 10.83
C THR A 9 -7.76 3.49 12.18
N GLN A 10 -7.87 2.70 13.25
CA GLN A 10 -7.86 3.19 14.63
C GLN A 10 -6.55 3.90 14.97
N ARG A 11 -5.40 3.31 14.60
CA ARG A 11 -4.09 3.93 14.84
C ARG A 11 -3.91 5.24 14.08
N MET A 12 -4.34 5.30 12.81
CA MET A 12 -4.29 6.54 12.04
C MET A 12 -5.19 7.62 12.66
N SER A 13 -6.39 7.24 13.12
CA SER A 13 -7.30 8.15 13.82
C SER A 13 -6.72 8.68 15.13
N GLU A 14 -6.04 7.82 15.89
CA GLU A 14 -5.31 8.19 17.09
C GLU A 14 -4.20 9.21 16.80
N TYR A 15 -3.36 8.96 15.78
CA TYR A 15 -2.32 9.91 15.38
C TYR A 15 -2.88 11.26 14.94
N ARG A 16 -3.97 11.28 14.16
CA ARG A 16 -4.67 12.51 13.77
C ARG A 16 -5.22 13.27 14.98
N SER A 17 -5.72 12.55 15.99
CA SER A 17 -6.25 13.14 17.23
C SER A 17 -5.14 13.78 18.08
N ILE A 18 -4.01 13.08 18.25
CA ILE A 18 -2.91 13.53 19.12
C ILE A 18 -2.11 14.66 18.48
N LEU A 19 -1.77 14.54 17.19
CA LEU A 19 -0.88 15.48 16.51
C LEU A 19 -1.64 16.60 15.79
N GLY A 20 -2.93 16.37 15.51
CA GLY A 20 -3.73 17.17 14.60
C GLY A 20 -3.57 16.72 13.14
N VAL A 21 -4.67 16.79 12.39
CA VAL A 21 -4.73 16.41 10.96
C VAL A 21 -3.72 17.17 10.07
N ASN A 22 -3.25 18.33 10.52
CA ASN A 22 -2.28 19.16 9.81
C ASN A 22 -0.81 18.78 10.13
N LYS A 23 -0.54 17.77 10.94
CA LYS A 23 0.83 17.38 11.32
C LYS A 23 1.15 15.90 11.10
N THR A 24 0.16 15.04 10.93
CA THR A 24 0.35 13.61 10.64
C THR A 24 1.21 13.36 9.40
N HIS A 25 1.11 14.24 8.39
CA HIS A 25 1.93 14.16 7.19
C HIS A 25 3.44 14.38 7.42
N LEU A 26 3.86 14.86 8.60
CA LEU A 26 5.26 15.05 8.97
C LEU A 26 5.90 13.79 9.58
N LEU A 27 5.10 12.76 9.89
CA LEU A 27 5.61 11.52 10.47
C LEU A 27 6.35 10.67 9.44
N GLY A 28 7.35 9.92 9.89
CA GLY A 28 7.98 8.88 9.08
C GLY A 28 7.20 7.56 9.16
N THR A 29 6.81 7.01 8.01
CA THR A 29 6.11 5.73 7.93
C THR A 29 7.06 4.68 7.38
N PHE A 30 7.24 3.56 8.08
CA PHE A 30 8.12 2.47 7.66
C PHE A 30 7.53 1.12 8.03
N VAL A 31 7.98 0.06 7.34
CA VAL A 31 7.62 -1.33 7.63
C VAL A 31 8.81 -2.04 8.29
N ASP A 32 9.98 -1.90 7.70
CA ASP A 32 11.24 -2.45 8.21
C ASP A 32 12.17 -1.35 8.72
N ASN A 33 13.04 -1.69 9.67
CA ASN A 33 14.17 -0.86 10.10
C ASN A 33 15.33 -1.76 10.58
N HIS A 34 16.35 -1.16 11.20
CA HIS A 34 17.55 -1.86 11.65
C HIS A 34 17.55 -2.22 13.15
N ASP A 35 16.46 -1.92 13.86
CA ASP A 35 16.32 -2.13 15.31
C ASP A 35 15.21 -3.15 15.65
N ASN A 36 14.54 -3.68 14.63
CA ASN A 36 13.50 -4.70 14.75
C ASN A 36 13.78 -5.80 13.72
N PRO A 37 13.28 -7.04 13.96
CA PRO A 37 13.23 -8.06 12.92
C PRO A 37 12.58 -7.51 11.66
N ARG A 38 13.07 -7.92 10.49
CA ARG A 38 12.39 -7.62 9.24
C ARG A 38 11.03 -8.31 9.23
N PHE A 39 10.08 -7.73 8.51
CA PHE A 39 8.72 -8.25 8.36
C PHE A 39 8.72 -9.73 7.96
N LEU A 40 9.59 -10.12 7.03
CA LEU A 40 9.67 -11.50 6.55
C LEU A 40 10.32 -12.47 7.54
N SER A 41 10.94 -11.98 8.61
CA SER A 41 11.35 -12.81 9.74
C SER A 41 10.16 -13.26 10.60
N GLU A 42 9.11 -12.45 10.68
CA GLU A 42 7.91 -12.74 11.48
C GLU A 42 6.82 -13.42 10.64
N SER A 43 6.76 -13.12 9.35
CA SER A 43 5.79 -13.68 8.40
C SER A 43 6.46 -13.96 7.06
N SER A 44 6.58 -15.22 6.67
CA SER A 44 7.20 -15.62 5.40
C SER A 44 6.38 -15.29 4.15
N ASP A 45 5.22 -14.64 4.30
CA ASP A 45 4.32 -14.28 3.20
C ASP A 45 4.69 -12.91 2.60
N SER A 46 5.26 -12.93 1.39
CA SER A 46 5.68 -11.73 0.67
C SER A 46 4.52 -10.86 0.18
N GLN A 47 3.30 -11.39 0.06
CA GLN A 47 2.13 -10.61 -0.29
C GLN A 47 1.68 -9.72 0.86
N LEU A 48 1.81 -10.21 2.10
CA LEU A 48 1.57 -9.38 3.29
C LEU A 48 2.61 -8.26 3.41
N LEU A 49 3.88 -8.54 3.12
CA LEU A 49 4.90 -7.49 3.03
C LEU A 49 4.54 -6.47 1.94
N SER A 50 4.14 -6.95 0.76
CA SER A 50 3.74 -6.08 -0.35
C SER A 50 2.63 -5.13 0.08
N SER A 51 1.57 -5.64 0.73
CA SER A 51 0.47 -4.80 1.22
C SER A 51 0.93 -3.77 2.27
N ALA A 52 1.80 -4.15 3.21
CA ALA A 52 2.37 -3.23 4.19
C ALA A 52 3.23 -2.12 3.55
N VAL A 53 4.02 -2.45 2.52
CA VAL A 53 4.82 -1.47 1.77
C VAL A 53 3.94 -0.55 0.93
N VAL A 54 2.88 -1.06 0.30
CA VAL A 54 1.88 -0.21 -0.38
C VAL A 54 1.25 0.75 0.62
N PHE A 55 0.86 0.30 1.82
CA PHE A 55 0.35 1.18 2.86
C PHE A 55 1.36 2.27 3.22
N SER A 56 2.61 1.90 3.53
CA SER A 56 3.66 2.85 3.91
C SER A 56 3.87 3.93 2.84
N LEU A 57 3.89 3.53 1.56
CA LEU A 57 4.06 4.43 0.43
C LEU A 57 2.82 5.27 0.12
N MET A 58 1.60 4.80 0.39
CA MET A 58 0.39 5.48 -0.07
C MET A 58 -0.34 6.26 1.03
N ALA A 59 -0.17 5.89 2.29
CA ALA A 59 -0.74 6.58 3.44
C ALA A 59 -0.17 8.01 3.61
N GLU A 60 -0.76 8.77 4.52
CA GLU A 60 -0.17 10.04 4.98
C GLU A 60 1.14 9.81 5.73
N GLY A 61 2.04 10.79 5.63
CA GLY A 61 3.41 10.70 6.15
C GLY A 61 4.47 10.71 5.06
N ILE A 62 5.72 10.67 5.52
CA ILE A 62 6.95 10.56 4.71
C ILE A 62 7.33 9.07 4.69
N PRO A 63 7.16 8.37 3.56
CA PRO A 63 7.49 6.96 3.48
C PRO A 63 9.00 6.74 3.56
N ILE A 64 9.38 5.71 4.31
CA ILE A 64 10.75 5.26 4.47
C ILE A 64 10.75 3.76 4.17
N VAL A 65 11.57 3.38 3.19
CA VAL A 65 11.84 1.98 2.85
C VAL A 65 13.25 1.66 3.33
N TYR A 66 13.38 0.68 4.22
CA TYR A 66 14.69 0.19 4.63
C TYR A 66 15.28 -0.69 3.53
N TYR A 67 16.56 -0.51 3.23
CA TYR A 67 17.17 -1.23 2.13
C TYR A 67 17.06 -2.75 2.33
N GLY A 68 16.95 -3.48 1.22
CA GLY A 68 16.77 -4.92 1.23
C GLY A 68 15.31 -5.36 1.39
N THR A 69 14.40 -4.49 1.85
CA THR A 69 12.95 -4.78 1.83
C THR A 69 12.48 -5.07 0.41
N GLU A 70 12.94 -4.27 -0.57
CA GLU A 70 12.69 -4.46 -2.00
C GLU A 70 13.27 -5.78 -2.58
N GLN A 71 14.18 -6.41 -1.84
CA GLN A 71 14.80 -7.70 -2.16
C GLN A 71 14.27 -8.84 -1.29
N TYR A 72 13.21 -8.61 -0.51
CA TYR A 72 12.62 -9.59 0.39
C TYR A 72 13.59 -10.11 1.46
N PHE A 73 14.45 -9.23 2.00
CA PHE A 73 15.30 -9.58 3.14
C PHE A 73 14.43 -9.99 4.35
N SER A 74 14.90 -10.96 5.13
CA SER A 74 14.14 -11.64 6.18
C SER A 74 14.93 -11.86 7.48
N GLY A 75 16.01 -11.12 7.68
CA GLY A 75 16.79 -11.13 8.90
C GLY A 75 15.95 -10.87 10.15
N ALA A 76 16.22 -11.67 11.20
CA ALA A 76 15.61 -11.53 12.52
C ALA A 76 16.20 -10.34 13.30
N ASP A 77 16.23 -10.43 14.62
CA ASP A 77 16.81 -9.38 15.49
C ASP A 77 18.26 -9.02 15.15
N ASP A 78 18.69 -7.84 15.60
CA ASP A 78 20.07 -7.35 15.50
C ASP A 78 21.07 -8.45 15.94
N PRO A 79 22.10 -8.78 15.14
CA PRO A 79 22.57 -8.13 13.91
C PRO A 79 22.01 -8.66 12.58
N TYR A 80 21.05 -9.59 12.62
CA TYR A 80 20.60 -10.28 11.42
C TYR A 80 19.76 -9.42 10.48
N CYS A 81 19.08 -8.39 10.99
CA CYS A 81 18.35 -7.38 10.19
C CYS A 81 19.26 -6.43 9.38
N ARG A 82 20.59 -6.53 9.52
CA ARG A 82 21.59 -5.69 8.84
C ARG A 82 22.30 -6.44 7.70
N GLU A 83 21.58 -7.18 6.88
CA GLU A 83 22.15 -7.94 5.78
C GLU A 83 22.82 -7.04 4.73
N ARG A 84 23.79 -7.56 3.99
CA ARG A 84 24.56 -6.75 3.01
C ARG A 84 23.82 -6.68 1.68
N LEU A 85 23.33 -5.50 1.28
CA LEU A 85 22.65 -5.30 -0.01
C LEU A 85 23.54 -5.67 -1.21
N TRP A 86 24.85 -5.47 -1.13
CA TRP A 86 25.76 -5.81 -2.22
C TRP A 86 26.03 -7.32 -2.35
N ALA A 87 25.56 -8.14 -1.42
CA ALA A 87 25.78 -9.57 -1.48
C ALA A 87 24.95 -10.18 -2.63
N ARG A 88 25.60 -11.03 -3.43
CA ARG A 88 24.96 -11.98 -4.37
C ARG A 88 23.86 -11.38 -5.28
N GLY A 89 24.04 -10.16 -5.77
CA GLY A 89 23.13 -9.60 -6.77
C GLY A 89 21.82 -9.02 -6.22
N ALA A 90 21.75 -8.70 -4.92
CA ALA A 90 20.62 -8.00 -4.30
C ALA A 90 20.49 -6.50 -4.73
N TYR A 91 21.03 -6.14 -5.88
CA TYR A 91 20.68 -4.92 -6.64
C TYR A 91 19.67 -5.21 -7.76
N SER A 92 19.05 -6.39 -7.76
CA SER A 92 18.10 -6.79 -8.78
C SER A 92 16.91 -5.83 -8.82
N ASN A 93 16.67 -5.22 -9.99
CA ASN A 93 15.51 -4.38 -10.23
C ASN A 93 14.30 -5.17 -10.77
N THR A 94 14.39 -6.51 -10.78
CA THR A 94 13.37 -7.38 -11.37
C THR A 94 12.39 -7.96 -10.35
N THR A 95 12.66 -7.81 -9.05
CA THR A 95 11.70 -8.23 -8.01
C THR A 95 10.38 -7.49 -8.20
N LYS A 96 9.26 -8.14 -7.86
CA LYS A 96 7.95 -7.50 -7.93
C LYS A 96 7.93 -6.25 -7.05
N LEU A 97 8.39 -6.37 -5.80
CA LEU A 97 8.36 -5.26 -4.85
C LEU A 97 9.24 -4.07 -5.27
N TYR A 98 10.40 -4.28 -5.90
CA TYR A 98 11.19 -3.19 -6.47
C TYR A 98 10.41 -2.42 -7.53
N ARG A 99 9.76 -3.14 -8.46
CA ARG A 99 8.95 -2.53 -9.53
C ARG A 99 7.74 -1.80 -8.97
N ASP A 100 7.07 -2.38 -7.98
CA ASP A 100 5.92 -1.75 -7.30
C ASP A 100 6.35 -0.46 -6.58
N ILE A 101 7.45 -0.48 -5.83
CA ILE A 101 7.99 0.72 -5.16
C ILE A 101 8.30 1.82 -6.17
N ARG A 102 8.84 1.47 -7.34
CA ARG A 102 9.08 2.42 -8.43
C ARG A 102 7.76 3.04 -8.92
N ILE A 103 6.78 2.21 -9.29
CA ILE A 103 5.47 2.65 -9.78
C ILE A 103 4.81 3.60 -8.77
N LEU A 104 4.82 3.24 -7.49
CA LEU A 104 4.20 4.05 -6.44
C LEU A 104 4.92 5.37 -6.19
N ASN A 105 6.26 5.40 -6.25
CA ASN A 105 7.00 6.66 -6.13
C ASN A 105 6.75 7.59 -7.33
N ASP A 106 6.71 7.05 -8.55
CA ASP A 106 6.38 7.81 -9.76
C ASP A 106 4.96 8.39 -9.65
N LEU A 107 4.01 7.59 -9.20
CA LEU A 107 2.63 7.99 -8.95
C LEU A 107 2.54 9.08 -7.87
N ARG A 108 3.25 8.91 -6.75
CA ARG A 108 3.32 9.93 -5.69
C ARG A 108 3.81 11.26 -6.22
N ALA A 109 4.87 11.24 -7.03
CA ALA A 109 5.45 12.44 -7.64
C ALA A 109 4.46 13.14 -8.59
N LYS A 110 3.87 12.39 -9.51
CA LYS A 110 2.95 12.95 -10.53
C LYS A 110 1.65 13.48 -9.94
N THR A 111 1.12 12.84 -8.90
CA THR A 111 -0.13 13.26 -8.24
C THR A 111 0.09 14.26 -7.12
N GLN A 112 1.36 14.60 -6.81
CA GLN A 112 1.74 15.37 -5.63
C GLN A 112 1.05 14.83 -4.37
N LEU A 113 1.07 13.50 -4.19
CA LEU A 113 0.23 12.80 -3.23
C LEU A 113 0.40 13.37 -1.81
N TRP A 114 1.61 13.83 -1.46
CA TRP A 114 1.93 14.45 -0.17
C TRP A 114 1.07 15.68 0.17
N ASN A 115 0.55 16.40 -0.82
CA ASN A 115 -0.34 17.55 -0.64
C ASN A 115 -1.82 17.16 -0.46
N GLN A 116 -2.17 15.89 -0.69
CA GLN A 116 -3.55 15.43 -0.66
C GLN A 116 -3.89 14.83 0.72
N PRO A 117 -5.05 15.19 1.31
CA PRO A 117 -5.49 14.57 2.55
C PRO A 117 -5.80 13.09 2.34
N MET A 118 -5.61 12.28 3.38
CA MET A 118 -6.02 10.88 3.39
C MET A 118 -7.47 10.77 3.85
N ILE A 119 -8.31 10.12 3.05
CA ILE A 119 -9.74 9.89 3.33
C ILE A 119 -9.98 8.40 3.40
N ASP A 120 -10.43 7.92 4.55
CA ASP A 120 -10.80 6.51 4.76
C ASP A 120 -12.19 6.24 4.15
N HIS A 121 -12.33 5.15 3.40
CA HIS A 121 -13.56 4.85 2.68
C HIS A 121 -14.26 3.58 3.16
N ALA A 122 -13.50 2.49 3.36
CA ALA A 122 -14.05 1.22 3.79
C ALA A 122 -13.02 0.44 4.58
N THR A 123 -13.43 -0.19 5.68
CA THR A 123 -12.58 -1.09 6.47
C THR A 123 -13.42 -2.20 7.08
N ASP A 124 -12.88 -3.41 7.09
CA ASP A 124 -13.38 -4.54 7.87
C ASP A 124 -12.19 -5.37 8.40
N GLY A 125 -12.43 -6.60 8.85
CA GLY A 125 -11.39 -7.47 9.41
C GLY A 125 -10.25 -7.81 8.43
N SER A 126 -10.49 -7.78 7.12
CA SER A 126 -9.50 -8.18 6.11
C SER A 126 -9.35 -7.24 4.92
N PHE A 127 -10.09 -6.14 4.86
CA PHE A 127 -10.03 -5.14 3.81
C PHE A 127 -9.86 -3.74 4.36
N TYR A 128 -9.11 -2.91 3.64
CA TYR A 128 -9.04 -1.47 3.88
C TYR A 128 -8.86 -0.70 2.58
N ALA A 129 -9.70 0.32 2.37
CA ALA A 129 -9.58 1.26 1.28
C ALA A 129 -9.58 2.71 1.77
N PHE A 130 -8.67 3.51 1.21
CA PHE A 130 -8.55 4.94 1.45
C PHE A 130 -8.11 5.65 0.18
N SER A 131 -8.40 6.95 0.06
CA SER A 131 -7.90 7.77 -1.04
C SER A 131 -7.02 8.92 -0.58
N ARG A 132 -6.20 9.41 -1.51
CA ARG A 132 -5.48 10.67 -1.43
C ARG A 132 -5.58 11.36 -2.78
N GLY A 133 -6.43 12.38 -2.87
CA GLY A 133 -6.76 13.02 -4.15
C GLY A 133 -7.41 11.99 -5.11
N PRO A 134 -6.94 11.85 -6.36
CA PRO A 134 -7.51 10.91 -7.32
C PRO A 134 -7.06 9.45 -7.12
N VAL A 135 -6.21 9.18 -6.13
CA VAL A 135 -5.60 7.87 -5.94
C VAL A 135 -6.37 7.09 -4.88
N LEU A 136 -7.00 5.98 -5.27
CA LEU A 136 -7.69 5.06 -4.36
C LEU A 136 -6.81 3.82 -4.12
N THR A 137 -6.42 3.59 -2.87
CA THR A 137 -5.60 2.44 -2.47
C THR A 137 -6.48 1.42 -1.75
N ALA A 138 -6.36 0.15 -2.12
CA ALA A 138 -7.04 -0.97 -1.49
C ALA A 138 -6.04 -2.05 -1.06
N LEU A 139 -6.17 -2.50 0.20
CA LEU A 139 -5.24 -3.37 0.89
C LEU A 139 -5.99 -4.56 1.52
N THR A 140 -5.24 -5.63 1.78
CA THR A 140 -5.75 -6.80 2.49
C THR A 140 -4.67 -7.49 3.32
N ASN A 141 -5.08 -8.13 4.41
CA ASN A 141 -4.25 -9.01 5.24
C ASN A 141 -4.46 -10.51 4.93
N GLU A 142 -5.13 -10.84 3.82
CA GLU A 142 -5.50 -12.23 3.52
C GLU A 142 -4.29 -13.09 3.13
N GLY A 143 -3.25 -12.49 2.56
CA GLY A 143 -2.01 -13.15 2.20
C GLY A 143 -2.08 -13.99 0.92
N SER A 144 -0.97 -14.64 0.59
CA SER A 144 -0.83 -15.50 -0.58
C SER A 144 -1.81 -16.67 -0.55
N SER A 145 -2.29 -17.09 -1.73
CA SER A 145 -3.19 -18.26 -1.88
C SER A 145 -4.50 -18.18 -1.09
N SER A 146 -4.98 -16.96 -0.84
CA SER A 146 -6.24 -16.68 -0.13
C SER A 146 -7.47 -16.67 -1.03
N GLY A 147 -7.30 -16.79 -2.35
CA GLY A 147 -8.38 -16.71 -3.32
C GLY A 147 -8.84 -15.27 -3.55
N LYS A 148 -10.15 -15.09 -3.78
CA LYS A 148 -10.72 -13.78 -4.15
C LYS A 148 -11.40 -13.11 -2.96
N LEU A 149 -10.95 -11.90 -2.64
CA LEU A 149 -11.64 -10.96 -1.76
C LEU A 149 -12.34 -9.89 -2.60
N SER A 150 -13.67 -9.77 -2.51
CA SER A 150 -14.45 -8.75 -3.23
C SER A 150 -15.13 -7.81 -2.26
N ARG A 151 -15.02 -6.50 -2.50
CA ARG A 151 -15.66 -5.44 -1.72
C ARG A 151 -16.19 -4.33 -2.60
N VAL A 152 -17.35 -3.78 -2.22
CA VAL A 152 -17.90 -2.57 -2.82
C VAL A 152 -17.45 -1.38 -1.98
N VAL A 153 -16.72 -0.46 -2.59
CA VAL A 153 -16.32 0.80 -1.97
C VAL A 153 -17.27 1.89 -2.46
N SER A 154 -18.27 2.22 -1.65
CA SER A 154 -19.35 3.15 -1.99
C SER A 154 -18.97 4.64 -1.86
N SER A 155 -18.00 4.95 -0.99
CA SER A 155 -17.39 6.28 -0.87
C SER A 155 -16.06 6.28 -1.62
N HIS A 156 -15.87 7.16 -2.60
CA HIS A 156 -14.65 7.24 -3.41
C HIS A 156 -14.54 8.60 -4.13
N PRO A 157 -13.37 9.00 -4.67
CA PRO A 157 -13.16 10.33 -5.27
C PRO A 157 -13.55 10.42 -6.76
N TYR A 158 -14.42 9.54 -7.26
CA TYR A 158 -14.69 9.38 -8.70
C TYR A 158 -16.15 9.62 -9.04
N ASN A 159 -16.44 9.95 -10.30
CA ASN A 159 -17.80 10.10 -10.81
C ASN A 159 -18.33 8.76 -11.34
N ILE A 160 -19.65 8.57 -11.27
CA ILE A 160 -20.31 7.43 -11.92
C ILE A 160 -20.01 7.46 -13.42
N GLY A 161 -19.58 6.33 -13.96
CA GLY A 161 -19.21 6.18 -15.36
C GLY A 161 -17.72 6.33 -15.66
N ASP A 162 -16.93 6.87 -14.72
CA ASP A 162 -15.47 6.89 -14.83
C ASP A 162 -14.91 5.46 -14.96
N VAL A 163 -13.80 5.32 -15.68
CA VAL A 163 -13.02 4.08 -15.70
C VAL A 163 -11.74 4.33 -14.91
N VAL A 164 -11.53 3.52 -13.88
CA VAL A 164 -10.32 3.58 -13.04
C VAL A 164 -9.52 2.30 -13.22
N CYS A 165 -8.20 2.42 -13.27
CA CYS A 165 -7.30 1.30 -13.59
C CYS A 165 -6.22 1.14 -12.53
N ASN A 166 -5.83 -0.11 -12.29
CA ASN A 166 -4.80 -0.49 -11.33
C ASN A 166 -3.41 -0.07 -11.85
N ALA A 167 -2.67 0.68 -11.05
CA ALA A 167 -1.35 1.18 -11.41
C ALA A 167 -0.30 0.07 -11.60
N PHE A 168 -0.46 -1.08 -10.91
CA PHE A 168 0.44 -2.23 -11.08
C PHE A 168 0.15 -3.00 -12.39
N TYR A 169 -1.11 -2.98 -12.83
CA TYR A 169 -1.58 -3.71 -14.01
C TYR A 169 -2.61 -2.84 -14.76
N PRO A 170 -2.19 -1.95 -15.68
CA PRO A 170 -3.08 -0.97 -16.33
C PRO A 170 -4.25 -1.55 -17.15
N THR A 171 -4.27 -2.86 -17.38
CA THR A 171 -5.37 -3.59 -18.02
C THR A 171 -6.47 -4.02 -17.05
N ASP A 172 -6.18 -4.01 -15.74
CA ASP A 172 -7.13 -4.29 -14.66
C ASP A 172 -7.85 -2.98 -14.30
N CYS A 173 -9.01 -2.79 -14.94
CA CYS A 173 -9.82 -1.58 -14.83
C CYS A 173 -11.24 -1.89 -14.37
N VAL A 174 -11.81 -0.96 -13.63
CA VAL A 174 -13.17 -1.01 -13.09
C VAL A 174 -13.94 0.22 -13.55
N LYS A 175 -15.18 0.02 -14.02
CA LYS A 175 -16.11 1.11 -14.28
C LYS A 175 -16.83 1.46 -13.00
N VAL A 176 -16.80 2.74 -12.63
CA VAL A 176 -17.50 3.26 -11.44
C VAL A 176 -19.01 3.21 -11.68
N THR A 177 -19.75 2.60 -10.77
CA THR A 177 -21.22 2.49 -10.83
C THR A 177 -21.88 3.31 -9.73
N ASP A 178 -23.21 3.34 -9.73
CA ASP A 178 -24.02 3.91 -8.65
C ASP A 178 -23.87 3.18 -7.31
N GLN A 179 -23.44 1.91 -7.34
CA GLN A 179 -23.11 1.13 -6.15
C GLN A 179 -21.71 1.46 -5.59
N GLY A 180 -20.84 2.07 -6.40
CA GLY A 180 -19.47 2.44 -6.06
C GLY A 180 -18.42 1.76 -6.94
N VAL A 181 -17.22 1.58 -6.40
CA VAL A 181 -16.13 0.84 -7.05
C VAL A 181 -16.09 -0.59 -6.50
N ILE A 182 -16.32 -1.58 -7.37
CA ILE A 182 -16.16 -2.99 -7.00
C ILE A 182 -14.68 -3.34 -7.09
N ILE A 183 -14.06 -3.62 -5.95
CA ILE A 183 -12.66 -3.98 -5.86
C ILE A 183 -12.55 -5.48 -5.59
N GLU A 184 -11.85 -6.18 -6.46
CA GLU A 184 -11.46 -7.57 -6.28
C GLU A 184 -9.95 -7.64 -6.05
N LEU A 185 -9.53 -8.25 -4.94
CA LEU A 185 -8.14 -8.54 -4.61
C LEU A 185 -7.94 -10.06 -4.67
N ILE A 186 -7.05 -10.53 -5.54
CA ILE A 186 -6.71 -11.94 -5.73
C ILE A 186 -5.41 -12.27 -4.99
N ASP A 187 -5.43 -13.35 -4.20
CA ASP A 187 -4.26 -13.92 -3.52
C ASP A 187 -3.44 -12.87 -2.74
N GLY A 188 -4.14 -12.06 -1.95
CA GLY A 188 -3.54 -11.07 -1.07
C GLY A 188 -2.96 -9.85 -1.76
N GLU A 189 -3.25 -9.63 -3.05
CA GLU A 189 -2.77 -8.45 -3.75
C GLU A 189 -3.33 -7.14 -3.18
N SER A 190 -2.61 -6.06 -3.42
CA SER A 190 -3.10 -4.70 -3.18
C SER A 190 -3.28 -3.99 -4.51
N LYS A 191 -4.28 -3.11 -4.60
CA LYS A 191 -4.56 -2.34 -5.82
C LYS A 191 -4.51 -0.85 -5.54
N VAL A 192 -3.94 -0.11 -6.47
CA VAL A 192 -3.89 1.36 -6.44
C VAL A 192 -4.51 1.88 -7.73
N PHE A 193 -5.67 2.51 -7.62
CA PHE A 193 -6.47 2.97 -8.75
C PHE A 193 -6.27 4.47 -9.01
N LEU A 194 -6.25 4.82 -10.30
CA LEU A 194 -6.41 6.18 -10.81
C LEU A 194 -7.40 6.19 -11.97
N PRO A 195 -8.02 7.35 -12.31
CA PRO A 195 -8.74 7.51 -13.56
C PRO A 195 -7.87 7.11 -14.75
N GLN A 196 -8.41 6.34 -15.68
CA GLN A 196 -7.67 5.76 -16.80
C GLN A 196 -6.87 6.81 -17.58
N GLN A 197 -7.44 8.01 -17.82
CA GLN A 197 -6.73 9.05 -18.55
C GLN A 197 -5.48 9.56 -17.81
N GLN A 198 -5.50 9.57 -16.48
CA GLN A 198 -4.32 9.95 -15.68
C GLN A 198 -3.28 8.83 -15.69
N LEU A 199 -3.71 7.57 -15.66
CA LEU A 199 -2.81 6.42 -15.71
C LEU A 199 -2.02 6.34 -17.04
N LEU A 200 -2.63 6.74 -18.16
CA LEU A 200 -1.96 6.78 -19.47
C LEU A 200 -0.84 7.83 -19.58
N THR A 201 -0.74 8.73 -18.60
CA THR A 201 0.32 9.74 -18.50
C THR A 201 1.42 9.35 -17.49
N LEU A 202 1.29 8.18 -16.85
CA LEU A 202 2.30 7.59 -15.97
C LEU A 202 3.49 7.02 -16.75
#